data_AF-A0A1Y2W0R3-F1
#
_entry.id   AF-A0A1Y2W0R3-F1
#
_cell.length_a   1.000
_cell.length_b   1.000
_cell.length_c   1.000
_cell.angle_alpha   90.00
_cell.angle_beta   90.00
_cell.angle_gamma   90.00
#
_symmetry.space_group_name_H-M   'P 1'
#
loop_
_entity.id
_entity.type
_entity.pdbx_description
1 polymer ?
#
loop_
_entity_poly.entity_id
_entity_poly.type
_entity_poly.pdbx_seq_one_letter_code
_entity_poly.pdbx_strand_id
1 'polypeptide(L)'
;MPQTSDAKKHGSLYQYAPFEPFDHPELLPKSHPARDLMNFTVAAFHREDENLSDRQIAARKSFATRVKDREESYGDKLETLTPLKHCKDDLQHLFDQLDEFFFFNRLGAHVSLKGGLDVVGKDPLEIDKRLEGETYSVKARGREYTQININLGTDAKLYEMSAIIGQLMHEMVHAYYGVFACDCEDCSSNQTIKLGVKDDWHGPLFLQLHRLILTELRRWGKKFNLPGLASLLADDCPEDKISQGAKERADAAIKKGRVLENPQLKNLHTLTSPRVLVAFTVDRRRVRVHPSLVAKQLAKEEVLRQRLKRVAQLEEEAAAKETARSAQAETETETEVDL
;
A
#
# COMPACT_ATOMS: atom_id res chain seq x y z
N MET A 1 -12.06 -34.48 -22.98
CA MET A 1 -12.58 -33.14 -23.37
C MET A 1 -11.87 -32.12 -22.50
N PRO A 2 -11.24 -31.08 -23.07
CA PRO A 2 -10.65 -30.03 -22.26
C PRO A 2 -11.79 -29.23 -21.62
N GLN A 3 -11.78 -29.14 -20.29
CA GLN A 3 -12.68 -28.25 -19.56
C GLN A 3 -12.37 -26.83 -20.04
N THR A 4 -13.38 -26.17 -20.60
CA THR A 4 -13.34 -24.73 -20.90
C THR A 4 -12.98 -24.00 -19.61
N SER A 5 -11.87 -23.28 -19.61
CA SER A 5 -11.48 -22.42 -18.50
C SER A 5 -12.57 -21.37 -18.33
N ASP A 6 -13.37 -21.50 -17.27
CA ASP A 6 -14.19 -20.39 -16.80
C ASP A 6 -13.23 -19.22 -16.54
N ALA A 7 -13.32 -18.18 -17.36
CA ALA A 7 -12.56 -16.96 -17.18
C ALA A 7 -12.82 -16.46 -15.75
N LYS A 8 -11.82 -16.60 -14.87
CA LYS A 8 -11.94 -16.14 -13.48
C LYS A 8 -12.21 -14.64 -13.51
N LYS A 9 -13.41 -14.23 -13.08
CA LYS A 9 -13.75 -12.82 -12.94
C LYS A 9 -12.82 -12.20 -11.91
N HIS A 10 -11.97 -11.28 -12.35
CA HIS A 10 -11.23 -10.40 -11.45
C HIS A 10 -12.22 -9.63 -10.58
N GLY A 11 -11.93 -9.51 -9.28
CA GLY A 11 -12.72 -8.66 -8.41
C GLY A 11 -12.66 -7.24 -8.93
N SER A 12 -13.81 -6.58 -9.09
CA SER A 12 -13.81 -5.14 -9.28
C SER A 12 -13.30 -4.51 -7.99
N LEU A 13 -12.32 -3.61 -8.09
CA LEU A 13 -11.93 -2.80 -6.94
C LEU A 13 -13.16 -2.03 -6.44
N TYR A 14 -13.41 -2.13 -5.13
CA TYR A 14 -14.50 -1.44 -4.48
C TYR A 14 -14.32 0.08 -4.58
N GLN A 15 -15.41 0.80 -4.40
CA GLN A 15 -15.44 2.26 -4.44
C GLN A 15 -14.70 2.80 -3.22
N TYR A 16 -13.58 3.51 -3.45
CA TYR A 16 -12.91 4.31 -2.42
C TYR A 16 -13.35 5.77 -2.50
N ALA A 17 -13.55 6.38 -1.34
CA ALA A 17 -13.61 7.81 -1.15
C ALA A 17 -13.07 8.18 0.23
N PRO A 18 -12.53 9.40 0.44
CA PRO A 18 -11.94 9.82 1.71
C PRO A 18 -13.01 10.19 2.75
N PHE A 19 -14.07 9.38 2.86
CA PHE A 19 -15.15 9.54 3.83
C PHE A 19 -15.90 8.22 4.02
N GLU A 20 -16.43 8.00 5.22
CA GLU A 20 -17.25 6.84 5.56
C GLU A 20 -18.49 6.72 4.65
N PRO A 21 -18.91 5.50 4.26
CA PRO A 21 -18.30 4.20 4.58
C PRO A 21 -17.22 3.75 3.56
N PHE A 22 -16.76 4.65 2.68
CA PHE A 22 -15.93 4.31 1.53
C PHE A 22 -14.42 4.46 1.77
N ASP A 23 -14.01 4.94 2.94
CA ASP A 23 -12.59 5.14 3.28
C ASP A 23 -11.88 3.82 3.64
N HIS A 24 -12.64 2.72 3.80
CA HIS A 24 -12.19 1.35 4.04
C HIS A 24 -12.59 0.42 2.90
N PRO A 25 -11.99 0.53 1.72
CA PRO A 25 -12.32 -0.32 0.58
C PRO A 25 -12.02 -1.79 0.91
N GLU A 26 -12.96 -2.70 0.63
CA GLU A 26 -12.71 -4.13 0.78
C GLU A 26 -11.71 -4.59 -0.28
N LEU A 27 -10.57 -5.13 0.16
CA LEU A 27 -9.59 -5.74 -0.74
C LEU A 27 -9.56 -7.25 -0.51
N LEU A 28 -10.19 -8.00 -1.41
CA LEU A 28 -10.11 -9.45 -1.41
C LEU A 28 -8.68 -9.93 -1.75
N PRO A 29 -8.09 -10.86 -0.97
CA PRO A 29 -6.81 -11.46 -1.31
C PRO A 29 -6.82 -12.08 -2.73
N LYS A 30 -5.68 -11.99 -3.42
CA LYS A 30 -5.45 -12.62 -4.73
C LYS A 30 -6.51 -12.34 -5.81
N SER A 31 -7.18 -11.20 -5.73
CA SER A 31 -8.37 -10.93 -6.57
C SER A 31 -8.20 -9.76 -7.53
N HIS A 32 -7.18 -8.93 -7.35
CA HIS A 32 -7.09 -7.64 -8.03
C HIS A 32 -5.99 -7.59 -9.09
N PRO A 33 -6.26 -7.04 -10.29
CA PRO A 33 -5.19 -6.74 -11.24
C PRO A 33 -4.21 -5.74 -10.61
N ALA A 34 -2.93 -6.09 -10.53
CA ALA A 34 -1.93 -5.27 -9.83
C ALA A 34 -1.83 -3.82 -10.32
N ARG A 35 -2.06 -3.58 -11.62
CA ARG A 35 -2.07 -2.21 -12.16
C ARG A 35 -3.24 -1.40 -11.63
N ASP A 36 -4.41 -2.02 -11.53
CA ASP A 36 -5.60 -1.36 -11.00
C ASP A 36 -5.41 -1.12 -9.51
N LEU A 37 -4.85 -2.10 -8.78
CA LEU A 37 -4.47 -1.97 -7.38
C LEU A 37 -3.50 -0.78 -7.16
N MET A 38 -2.45 -0.65 -7.99
CA MET A 38 -1.53 0.47 -7.95
C MET A 38 -2.21 1.81 -8.23
N ASN A 39 -2.97 1.90 -9.33
CA ASN A 39 -3.65 3.15 -9.71
C ASN A 39 -4.61 3.60 -8.61
N PHE A 40 -5.34 2.65 -8.04
CA PHE A 40 -6.25 2.87 -6.93
C PHE A 40 -5.53 3.40 -5.68
N THR A 41 -4.45 2.73 -5.29
CA THR A 41 -3.61 3.14 -4.16
C THR A 41 -3.05 4.54 -4.36
N VAL A 42 -2.44 4.80 -5.52
CA VAL A 42 -1.85 6.11 -5.86
C VAL A 42 -2.93 7.18 -5.89
N ALA A 43 -4.11 6.91 -6.45
CA ALA A 43 -5.19 7.89 -6.46
C ALA A 43 -5.60 8.30 -5.05
N ALA A 44 -5.52 7.41 -4.06
CA ALA A 44 -5.91 7.68 -2.68
C ALA A 44 -4.94 8.62 -1.94
N PHE A 45 -3.63 8.50 -2.15
CA PHE A 45 -2.65 9.32 -1.42
C PHE A 45 -1.99 10.42 -2.24
N HIS A 46 -1.95 10.31 -3.57
CA HIS A 46 -1.31 11.29 -4.46
C HIS A 46 -2.25 12.46 -4.79
N ARG A 47 -2.62 13.20 -3.76
CA ARG A 47 -3.59 14.30 -3.81
C ARG A 47 -3.20 15.39 -2.82
N GLU A 48 -3.93 16.50 -2.86
CA GLU A 48 -3.74 17.59 -1.90
C GLU A 48 -4.28 17.21 -0.51
N ASP A 49 -3.73 17.84 0.52
CA ASP A 49 -4.02 17.51 1.92
C ASP A 49 -5.51 17.63 2.29
N GLU A 50 -6.22 18.59 1.69
CA GLU A 50 -7.65 18.80 1.89
C GLU A 50 -8.53 17.65 1.35
N ASN A 51 -7.96 16.77 0.53
CA ASN A 51 -8.67 15.67 -0.12
C ASN A 51 -8.31 14.29 0.50
N LEU A 52 -7.54 14.27 1.58
CA LEU A 52 -7.25 13.07 2.37
C LEU A 52 -8.39 12.78 3.36
N SER A 53 -8.54 11.51 3.74
CA SER A 53 -9.48 11.17 4.83
C SER A 53 -8.93 11.63 6.19
N ASP A 54 -9.81 11.82 7.16
CA ASP A 54 -9.42 12.17 8.54
C ASP A 54 -8.45 11.14 9.13
N ARG A 55 -8.65 9.86 8.80
CA ARG A 55 -7.80 8.75 9.25
C ARG A 55 -6.41 8.81 8.63
N GLN A 56 -6.31 9.09 7.32
CA GLN A 56 -5.01 9.31 6.68
C GLN A 56 -4.30 10.51 7.31
N ILE A 57 -5.00 11.62 7.57
CA ILE A 57 -4.41 12.78 8.24
C ILE A 57 -3.91 12.41 9.64
N ALA A 58 -4.70 11.66 10.40
CA ALA A 58 -4.34 11.20 11.74
C ALA A 58 -3.13 10.26 11.71
N ALA A 59 -3.11 9.27 10.81
CA ALA A 59 -2.03 8.31 10.67
C ALA A 59 -0.70 8.97 10.35
N ARG A 60 -0.71 9.91 9.40
CA ARG A 60 0.47 10.71 9.05
C ARG A 60 0.99 11.53 10.23
N LYS A 61 0.09 12.19 10.98
CA LYS A 61 0.47 12.97 12.18
C LYS A 61 1.07 12.05 13.25
N SER A 62 0.42 10.92 13.53
CA SER A 62 0.91 9.94 14.51
C SER A 62 2.28 9.40 14.12
N PHE A 63 2.46 9.04 12.84
CA PHE A 63 3.75 8.61 12.30
C PHE A 63 4.82 9.68 12.51
N ALA A 64 4.56 10.92 12.09
CA ALA A 64 5.53 12.00 12.19
C ALA A 64 5.89 12.34 13.64
N THR A 65 4.92 12.33 14.55
CA THR A 65 5.15 12.49 15.99
C THR A 65 6.05 11.38 16.52
N ARG A 66 5.74 10.11 16.20
CA ARG A 66 6.55 8.98 16.63
C ARG A 66 7.99 9.07 16.13
N VAL A 67 8.19 9.43 14.86
CA VAL A 67 9.55 9.61 14.32
C VAL A 67 10.28 10.71 15.07
N LYS A 68 9.66 11.89 15.21
CA LYS A 68 10.26 13.03 15.91
C LYS A 68 10.71 12.69 17.33
N ASP A 69 9.87 11.97 18.07
CA ASP A 69 10.09 11.69 19.49
C ASP A 69 11.14 10.59 19.72
N ARG A 70 11.47 9.80 18.69
CA ARG A 70 12.23 8.56 18.83
C ARG A 70 13.48 8.48 17.96
N GLU A 71 13.62 9.30 16.92
CA GLU A 71 14.72 9.25 15.95
C GLU A 71 16.10 9.28 16.63
N GLU A 72 16.28 10.11 17.67
CA GLU A 72 17.55 10.22 18.42
C GLU A 72 17.93 8.95 19.21
N SER A 73 17.01 8.02 19.43
CA SER A 73 17.28 6.74 20.12
C SER A 73 17.80 5.64 19.19
N TYR A 74 17.92 5.93 17.89
CA TYR A 74 18.40 5.00 16.86
C TYR A 74 19.85 5.31 16.49
N GLY A 75 20.50 4.41 15.73
CA GLY A 75 21.91 4.57 15.33
C GLY A 75 22.95 4.21 16.39
N ASP A 76 22.55 4.13 17.66
CA ASP A 76 23.43 3.85 18.78
C ASP A 76 23.74 2.36 18.99
N LYS A 77 24.82 2.11 19.76
CA LYS A 77 25.14 0.77 20.26
C LYS A 77 24.18 0.38 21.38
N LEU A 78 23.71 -0.86 21.32
CA LEU A 78 22.88 -1.48 22.33
C LEU A 78 23.74 -1.89 23.52
N GLU A 79 23.60 -1.16 24.63
CA GLU A 79 24.19 -1.55 25.92
C GLU A 79 23.33 -2.60 26.65
N THR A 80 22.03 -2.64 26.36
CA THR A 80 21.06 -3.60 26.92
C THR A 80 20.04 -4.04 25.87
N LEU A 81 19.17 -5.02 26.21
CA LEU A 81 18.09 -5.46 25.33
C LEU A 81 16.83 -4.57 25.39
N THR A 82 16.73 -3.66 26.35
CA THR A 82 15.57 -2.77 26.52
C THR A 82 15.31 -1.88 25.30
N PRO A 83 16.32 -1.20 24.71
CA PRO A 83 16.13 -0.40 23.50
C PRO A 83 15.59 -1.24 22.34
N LEU A 84 16.04 -2.50 22.19
CA LEU A 84 15.53 -3.39 21.13
C LEU A 84 14.04 -3.68 21.28
N LYS A 85 13.52 -3.80 22.50
CA LYS A 85 12.07 -3.97 22.71
C LYS A 85 11.31 -2.72 22.24
N HIS A 86 11.77 -1.53 22.64
CA HIS A 86 11.13 -0.29 22.20
C HIS A 86 11.20 -0.09 20.69
N CYS A 87 12.31 -0.47 20.04
CA CYS A 87 12.43 -0.41 18.59
C CYS A 87 11.43 -1.33 17.87
N LYS A 88 11.05 -2.47 18.47
CA LYS A 88 10.01 -3.34 17.92
C LYS A 88 8.62 -2.73 18.06
N ASP A 89 8.35 -2.08 19.20
CA ASP A 89 7.10 -1.35 19.42
C ASP A 89 6.97 -0.17 18.44
N ASP A 90 8.06 0.56 18.24
CA ASP A 90 8.16 1.63 17.26
C ASP A 90 7.98 1.08 15.83
N LEU A 91 8.61 -0.05 15.48
CA LEU A 91 8.43 -0.73 14.19
C LEU A 91 6.97 -1.10 13.91
N GLN A 92 6.27 -1.69 14.89
CA GLN A 92 4.85 -2.02 14.74
C GLN A 92 3.99 -0.77 14.59
N HIS A 93 4.24 0.26 15.39
CA HIS A 93 3.52 1.53 15.26
C HIS A 93 3.69 2.14 13.87
N LEU A 94 4.92 2.19 13.35
CA LEU A 94 5.21 2.71 12.02
C LEU A 94 4.49 1.90 10.94
N PHE A 95 4.47 0.56 11.06
CA PHE A 95 3.71 -0.31 10.14
C PHE A 95 2.23 0.03 10.14
N ASP A 96 1.61 0.15 11.31
CA ASP A 96 0.17 0.43 11.44
C ASP A 96 -0.19 1.78 10.80
N GLN A 97 0.64 2.82 11.01
CA GLN A 97 0.38 4.14 10.42
C GLN A 97 0.59 4.16 8.90
N LEU A 98 1.59 3.43 8.40
CA LEU A 98 1.84 3.30 6.96
C LEU A 98 0.76 2.46 6.27
N ASP A 99 0.24 1.42 6.93
CA ASP A 99 -0.88 0.61 6.44
C ASP A 99 -2.16 1.44 6.36
N GLU A 100 -2.50 2.17 7.43
CA GLU A 100 -3.65 3.08 7.44
C GLU A 100 -3.54 4.14 6.33
N PHE A 101 -2.37 4.75 6.16
CA PHE A 101 -2.22 5.84 5.19
C PHE A 101 -2.21 5.38 3.74
N PHE A 102 -1.37 4.37 3.42
CA PHE A 102 -1.08 3.97 2.05
C PHE A 102 -1.88 2.76 1.59
N PHE A 103 -2.26 1.87 2.49
CA PHE A 103 -2.84 0.56 2.15
C PHE A 103 -4.21 0.32 2.79
N PHE A 104 -4.85 1.39 3.26
CA PHE A 104 -6.24 1.39 3.74
C PHE A 104 -6.47 0.47 4.95
N ASN A 105 -5.44 0.28 5.78
CA ASN A 105 -5.48 -0.63 6.93
C ASN A 105 -5.89 -2.05 6.52
N ARG A 106 -5.34 -2.53 5.40
CA ARG A 106 -5.65 -3.85 4.84
C ARG A 106 -4.52 -4.84 5.02
N LEU A 107 -3.28 -4.42 5.24
CA LEU A 107 -2.17 -5.35 5.44
C LEU A 107 -2.20 -6.04 6.80
N GLY A 108 -2.59 -5.34 7.88
CA GLY A 108 -2.52 -5.87 9.25
C GLY A 108 -3.26 -7.19 9.48
N ALA A 109 -4.33 -7.45 8.73
CA ALA A 109 -5.07 -8.73 8.80
C ALA A 109 -4.35 -9.91 8.12
N HIS A 110 -3.37 -9.64 7.26
CA HIS A 110 -2.70 -10.64 6.43
C HIS A 110 -1.19 -10.71 6.65
N VAL A 111 -0.62 -9.75 7.38
CA VAL A 111 0.82 -9.60 7.58
C VAL A 111 1.20 -9.84 9.03
N SER A 112 2.25 -10.64 9.22
CA SER A 112 2.97 -10.78 10.48
C SER A 112 4.29 -10.04 10.35
N LEU A 113 4.55 -9.09 11.24
CA LEU A 113 5.77 -8.28 11.25
C LEU A 113 6.72 -8.76 12.34
N LYS A 114 8.00 -8.91 12.01
CA LYS A 114 9.05 -9.29 12.96
C LYS A 114 10.27 -8.40 12.80
N GLY A 115 10.57 -7.63 13.85
CA GLY A 115 11.81 -6.89 13.99
C GLY A 115 12.82 -7.60 14.88
N GLY A 116 14.10 -7.50 14.56
CA GLY A 116 15.18 -7.92 15.45
C GLY A 116 16.56 -7.62 14.89
N LEU A 117 17.61 -7.97 15.64
CA LEU A 117 18.97 -7.98 15.13
C LEU A 117 19.17 -9.25 14.32
N ASP A 118 19.74 -9.12 13.13
CA ASP A 118 20.17 -10.28 12.32
C ASP A 118 19.07 -11.33 12.09
N VAL A 119 17.82 -10.87 11.96
CA VAL A 119 16.66 -11.72 11.68
C VAL A 119 16.54 -12.08 10.20
N VAL A 120 17.19 -11.31 9.32
CA VAL A 120 17.29 -11.58 7.88
C VAL A 120 18.72 -11.99 7.52
N GLY A 121 18.82 -13.04 6.71
CA GLY A 121 20.08 -13.68 6.32
C GLY A 121 20.80 -13.06 5.12
N LYS A 122 21.57 -13.90 4.43
CA LYS A 122 22.35 -13.52 3.25
C LYS A 122 21.43 -13.27 2.05
N ASP A 123 21.87 -12.37 1.17
CA ASP A 123 21.22 -12.16 -0.12
C ASP A 123 21.37 -13.41 -1.00
N PRO A 124 20.28 -14.06 -1.42
CA PRO A 124 20.35 -15.24 -2.29
C PRO A 124 20.98 -14.92 -3.65
N LEU A 125 20.93 -13.65 -4.08
CA LEU A 125 21.56 -13.21 -5.32
C LEU A 125 23.03 -12.80 -5.15
N GLU A 126 23.54 -12.76 -3.91
CA GLU A 126 24.90 -12.28 -3.58
C GLU A 126 25.23 -10.92 -4.20
N ILE A 127 24.22 -10.07 -4.42
CA ILE A 127 24.40 -8.70 -4.93
C ILE A 127 24.80 -7.82 -3.75
N ASP A 128 24.04 -7.94 -2.66
CA ASP A 128 24.37 -7.33 -1.39
C ASP A 128 25.02 -8.37 -0.46
N LYS A 129 25.90 -7.90 0.43
CA LYS A 129 26.51 -8.79 1.42
C LYS A 129 25.48 -9.38 2.39
N ARG A 130 24.36 -8.68 2.57
CA ARG A 130 23.28 -9.02 3.50
C ARG A 130 22.00 -8.28 3.13
N LEU A 131 20.85 -8.89 3.39
CA LEU A 131 19.54 -8.23 3.27
C LEU A 131 19.17 -7.54 4.58
N GLU A 132 18.54 -6.38 4.48
CA GLU A 132 18.05 -5.61 5.63
C GLU A 132 16.56 -5.88 5.90
N GLY A 133 15.83 -6.43 4.94
CA GLY A 133 14.46 -6.90 5.06
C GLY A 133 14.19 -8.09 4.15
N GLU A 134 13.13 -8.84 4.46
CA GLU A 134 12.59 -9.87 3.57
C GLU A 134 11.07 -10.01 3.76
N THR A 135 10.39 -10.35 2.67
CA THR A 135 8.96 -10.66 2.64
C THR A 135 8.71 -12.01 1.99
N TYR A 136 7.93 -12.88 2.64
CA TYR A 136 7.55 -14.18 2.07
C TYR A 136 6.21 -14.69 2.61
N SER A 137 5.58 -15.60 1.86
CA SER A 137 4.36 -16.28 2.30
C SER A 137 4.67 -17.42 3.27
N VAL A 138 3.91 -17.51 4.36
CA VAL A 138 3.99 -18.58 5.35
C VAL A 138 2.68 -19.36 5.38
N LYS A 139 2.79 -20.69 5.32
CA LYS A 139 1.68 -21.63 5.55
C LYS A 139 1.96 -22.38 6.84
N ALA A 140 1.27 -22.01 7.91
CA ALA A 140 1.46 -22.60 9.23
C ALA A 140 0.13 -22.76 9.95
N ARG A 141 -0.06 -23.92 10.62
CA ARG A 141 -1.25 -24.21 11.47
C ARG A 141 -2.59 -23.96 10.75
N GLY A 142 -2.67 -24.32 9.46
CA GLY A 142 -3.88 -24.14 8.65
C GLY A 142 -4.20 -22.69 8.28
N ARG A 143 -3.26 -21.75 8.51
CA ARG A 143 -3.38 -20.35 8.09
C ARG A 143 -2.29 -20.02 7.07
N GLU A 144 -2.64 -19.17 6.11
CA GLU A 144 -1.72 -18.57 5.16
C GLU A 144 -1.65 -17.07 5.46
N TYR A 145 -0.44 -16.56 5.64
CA TYR A 145 -0.18 -15.14 5.91
C TYR A 145 1.16 -14.74 5.28
N THR A 146 1.40 -13.44 5.15
CA THR A 146 2.68 -12.89 4.69
C THR A 146 3.53 -12.51 5.89
N GLN A 147 4.77 -12.97 5.95
CA GLN A 147 5.75 -12.56 6.96
C GLN A 147 6.62 -11.45 6.38
N ILE A 148 6.75 -10.35 7.12
CA ILE A 148 7.77 -9.33 6.91
C ILE A 148 8.79 -9.44 8.05
N ASN A 149 10.07 -9.58 7.71
CA ASN A 149 11.17 -9.51 8.67
C ASN A 149 12.01 -8.27 8.38
N ILE A 150 12.36 -7.51 9.42
CA ILE A 150 13.18 -6.30 9.31
C ILE A 150 14.36 -6.40 10.29
N ASN A 151 15.57 -6.24 9.75
CA ASN A 151 16.75 -6.05 10.57
C ASN A 151 16.71 -4.64 11.18
N LEU A 152 16.69 -4.58 12.50
CA LEU A 152 16.76 -3.32 13.26
C LEU A 152 18.21 -2.87 13.50
N GLY A 153 19.18 -3.71 13.16
CA GLY A 153 20.60 -3.48 13.41
C GLY A 153 21.46 -4.71 13.14
N THR A 154 22.77 -4.54 13.32
CA THR A 154 23.81 -5.60 13.22
C THR A 154 24.81 -5.46 14.35
N ASP A 155 25.36 -6.57 14.84
CA ASP A 155 26.46 -6.59 15.82
C ASP A 155 26.23 -5.66 17.03
N ALA A 156 25.01 -5.69 17.56
CA ALA A 156 24.54 -4.84 18.66
C ALA A 156 24.56 -3.32 18.37
N LYS A 157 24.56 -2.89 17.12
CA LYS A 157 24.32 -1.50 16.72
C LYS A 157 22.99 -1.39 16.00
N LEU A 158 22.13 -0.48 16.45
CA LEU A 158 20.88 -0.19 15.75
C LEU A 158 21.15 0.57 14.45
N TYR A 159 20.32 0.30 13.44
CA TYR A 159 20.27 1.17 12.27
C TYR A 159 19.57 2.48 12.61
N GLU A 160 19.82 3.48 11.78
CA GLU A 160 19.07 4.75 11.83
C GLU A 160 17.58 4.49 11.57
N MET A 161 16.71 5.25 12.24
CA MET A 161 15.26 5.09 12.08
C MET A 161 14.81 5.29 10.62
N SER A 162 15.44 6.21 9.89
CA SER A 162 15.17 6.45 8.47
C SER A 162 15.48 5.21 7.61
N ALA A 163 16.57 4.49 7.89
CA ALA A 163 16.90 3.25 7.17
C ALA A 163 15.84 2.17 7.43
N ILE A 164 15.41 2.01 8.69
CA ILE A 164 14.35 1.07 9.08
C ILE A 164 13.02 1.42 8.41
N ILE A 165 12.64 2.70 8.36
CA ILE A 165 11.43 3.16 7.66
C ILE A 165 11.52 2.85 6.16
N GLY A 166 12.67 3.11 5.54
CA GLY A 166 12.91 2.80 4.13
C GLY A 166 12.71 1.31 3.85
N GLN A 167 13.32 0.44 4.66
CA GLN A 167 13.19 -1.00 4.51
C GLN A 167 11.78 -1.50 4.82
N LEU A 168 11.15 -1.03 5.89
CA LEU A 168 9.77 -1.38 6.22
C LEU A 168 8.84 -1.05 5.05
N MET A 169 9.00 0.13 4.46
CA MET A 169 8.15 0.55 3.36
C MET A 169 8.36 -0.29 2.10
N HIS A 170 9.62 -0.64 1.82
CA HIS A 170 9.97 -1.55 0.75
C HIS A 170 9.26 -2.91 0.89
N GLU A 171 9.37 -3.53 2.08
CA GLU A 171 8.73 -4.83 2.35
C GLU A 171 7.20 -4.75 2.37
N MET A 172 6.61 -3.66 2.86
CA MET A 172 5.16 -3.47 2.83
C MET A 172 4.62 -3.40 1.39
N VAL A 173 5.36 -2.84 0.43
CA VAL A 173 4.96 -2.87 -0.99
C VAL A 173 5.02 -4.30 -1.55
N HIS A 174 6.03 -5.09 -1.18
CA HIS A 174 6.06 -6.52 -1.53
C HIS A 174 4.85 -7.26 -0.95
N ALA A 175 4.56 -7.04 0.35
CA ALA A 175 3.42 -7.66 1.00
C ALA A 175 2.10 -7.24 0.35
N TYR A 176 1.92 -5.98 0.00
CA TYR A 176 0.70 -5.47 -0.63
C TYR A 176 0.38 -6.16 -1.95
N TYR A 177 1.36 -6.27 -2.85
CA TYR A 177 1.16 -7.05 -4.07
C TYR A 177 1.05 -8.54 -3.78
N GLY A 178 1.85 -9.06 -2.84
CA GLY A 178 1.84 -10.47 -2.43
C GLY A 178 0.47 -10.92 -1.92
N VAL A 179 -0.24 -10.09 -1.16
CA VAL A 179 -1.54 -10.39 -0.57
C VAL A 179 -2.68 -10.19 -1.57
N PHE A 180 -2.74 -9.04 -2.25
CA PHE A 180 -3.95 -8.62 -2.97
C PHE A 180 -3.90 -8.81 -4.48
N ALA A 181 -2.70 -8.87 -5.09
CA ALA A 181 -2.60 -9.01 -6.53
C ALA A 181 -3.05 -10.42 -6.98
N CYS A 182 -3.88 -10.47 -8.02
CA CYS A 182 -4.32 -11.71 -8.65
C CYS A 182 -3.14 -12.48 -9.24
N ASP A 183 -3.15 -13.80 -9.01
CA ASP A 183 -2.19 -14.79 -9.46
C ASP A 183 -2.80 -15.88 -10.36
N CYS A 184 -4.01 -15.67 -10.89
CA CYS A 184 -4.61 -16.57 -11.91
C CYS A 184 -3.73 -16.66 -13.16
N GLU A 185 -3.91 -17.68 -13.99
CA GLU A 185 -3.07 -17.95 -15.18
C GLU A 185 -2.97 -16.73 -16.13
N ASP A 186 -4.08 -16.03 -16.37
CA ASP A 186 -4.09 -14.82 -17.20
C ASP A 186 -3.24 -13.70 -16.58
N CYS A 187 -3.29 -13.59 -15.24
CA CYS A 187 -2.58 -12.58 -14.47
C CYS A 187 -1.13 -12.98 -14.13
N SER A 188 -0.81 -14.26 -14.11
CA SER A 188 0.50 -14.82 -13.76
C SER A 188 1.50 -14.61 -14.89
N SER A 189 1.00 -14.53 -16.14
CA SER A 189 1.76 -14.07 -17.30
C SER A 189 2.37 -12.67 -17.14
N ASN A 190 1.88 -11.88 -16.17
CA ASN A 190 2.38 -10.55 -15.83
C ASN A 190 3.13 -10.53 -14.48
N GLN A 191 3.44 -11.67 -13.85
CA GLN A 191 4.18 -11.69 -12.58
C GLN A 191 5.50 -10.94 -12.67
N THR A 192 6.26 -11.09 -13.77
CA THR A 192 7.49 -10.32 -14.00
C THR A 192 7.28 -8.80 -13.97
N ILE A 193 6.12 -8.32 -14.44
CA ILE A 193 5.77 -6.89 -14.44
C ILE A 193 5.35 -6.42 -13.03
N LYS A 194 4.63 -7.27 -12.29
CA LYS A 194 4.09 -6.95 -10.96
C LYS A 194 5.16 -7.05 -9.87
N LEU A 195 5.79 -8.21 -9.86
CA LEU A 195 6.59 -8.81 -8.81
C LEU A 195 8.00 -9.08 -9.30
N GLY A 196 8.45 -8.59 -10.46
CA GLY A 196 9.85 -8.77 -10.87
C GLY A 196 10.22 -10.22 -11.20
N VAL A 197 11.50 -10.45 -11.44
CA VAL A 197 12.00 -11.81 -11.67
C VAL A 197 12.04 -12.59 -10.36
N LYS A 198 11.96 -13.92 -10.47
CA LYS A 198 12.09 -14.83 -9.33
C LYS A 198 13.38 -14.49 -8.57
N ASP A 199 13.28 -14.49 -7.24
CA ASP A 199 14.36 -14.20 -6.27
C ASP A 199 14.76 -12.72 -6.10
N ASP A 200 14.25 -11.80 -6.93
CA ASP A 200 14.49 -10.36 -6.80
C ASP A 200 13.25 -9.58 -6.35
N TRP A 201 12.09 -9.95 -6.89
CA TRP A 201 10.80 -9.38 -6.57
C TRP A 201 10.53 -7.89 -6.99
N HIS A 202 11.48 -7.19 -7.62
CA HIS A 202 11.39 -5.75 -7.96
C HIS A 202 10.81 -5.45 -9.35
N GLY A 203 9.53 -5.79 -9.56
CA GLY A 203 8.85 -5.52 -10.84
C GLY A 203 8.65 -4.01 -11.14
N PRO A 204 8.41 -3.64 -12.41
CA PRO A 204 7.96 -2.31 -12.80
C PRO A 204 6.90 -1.66 -11.91
N LEU A 205 5.83 -2.40 -11.54
CA LEU A 205 4.75 -1.84 -10.71
C LEU A 205 5.16 -1.65 -9.25
N PHE A 206 6.04 -2.53 -8.73
CA PHE A 206 6.70 -2.33 -7.45
C PHE A 206 7.50 -1.02 -7.47
N LEU A 207 8.39 -0.87 -8.45
CA LEU A 207 9.28 0.30 -8.56
C LEU A 207 8.48 1.61 -8.67
N GLN A 208 7.35 1.59 -9.37
CA GLN A 208 6.47 2.75 -9.48
C GLN A 208 5.79 3.11 -8.17
N LEU A 209 5.16 2.13 -7.50
CA LEU A 209 4.44 2.37 -6.25
C LEU A 209 5.40 2.77 -5.13
N HIS A 210 6.49 2.01 -4.94
CA HIS A 210 7.53 2.30 -3.97
C HIS A 210 8.09 3.72 -4.13
N ARG A 211 8.39 4.10 -5.38
CA ARG A 211 8.88 5.44 -5.71
C ARG A 211 7.90 6.55 -5.31
N LEU A 212 6.61 6.37 -5.57
CA LEU A 212 5.60 7.39 -5.27
C LEU A 212 5.40 7.54 -3.76
N ILE A 213 5.40 6.41 -3.03
CA ILE A 213 5.31 6.40 -1.57
C ILE A 213 6.52 7.09 -0.93
N LEU A 214 7.76 6.79 -1.37
CA LEU A 214 8.96 7.45 -0.85
C LEU A 214 8.92 8.98 -1.03
N THR A 215 8.37 9.46 -2.14
CA THR A 215 8.17 10.91 -2.32
C THR A 215 7.18 11.51 -1.37
N GLU A 216 6.10 10.78 -1.06
CA GLU A 216 5.12 11.23 -0.10
C GLU A 216 5.71 11.26 1.32
N LEU A 217 6.49 10.23 1.72
CA LEU A 217 7.24 10.23 2.97
C LEU A 217 8.22 11.40 3.08
N ARG A 218 8.99 11.71 2.02
CA ARG A 218 9.88 12.90 2.02
C ARG A 218 9.13 14.21 2.15
N ARG A 219 7.94 14.32 1.55
CA ARG A 219 7.07 15.50 1.73
C ARG A 219 6.64 15.63 3.18
N TRP A 220 6.34 14.53 3.88
CA TRP A 220 6.07 14.56 5.31
C TRP A 220 7.30 15.02 6.08
N GLY A 221 8.47 14.48 5.75
CA GLY A 221 9.73 14.91 6.36
C GLY A 221 9.95 16.42 6.25
N LYS A 222 9.74 16.98 5.06
CA LYS A 222 9.80 18.44 4.83
C LYS A 222 8.72 19.19 5.63
N LYS A 223 7.48 18.69 5.64
CA LYS A 223 6.33 19.33 6.31
C LYS A 223 6.47 19.36 7.85
N PHE A 224 7.03 18.31 8.43
CA PHE A 224 7.16 18.13 9.88
C PHE A 224 8.58 18.42 10.41
N ASN A 225 9.48 18.92 9.56
CA ASN A 225 10.88 19.20 9.88
C ASN A 225 11.65 17.97 10.42
N LEU A 226 11.49 16.82 9.75
CA LEU A 226 12.17 15.57 10.06
C LEU A 226 13.26 15.32 9.00
N PRO A 227 14.53 15.69 9.26
CA PRO A 227 15.58 15.69 8.24
C PRO A 227 15.87 14.30 7.69
N GLY A 228 15.94 13.27 8.54
CA GLY A 228 16.18 11.89 8.10
C GLY A 228 15.07 11.36 7.19
N LEU A 229 13.82 11.79 7.42
CA LEU A 229 12.70 11.47 6.54
C LEU A 229 12.69 12.32 5.27
N ALA A 230 13.06 13.60 5.35
CA ALA A 230 13.10 14.52 4.20
C ALA A 230 14.13 14.09 3.14
N SER A 231 15.21 13.44 3.57
CA SER A 231 16.26 12.86 2.72
C SER A 231 16.16 11.34 2.56
N LEU A 232 15.06 10.70 3.02
CA LEU A 232 14.89 9.25 3.04
C LEU A 232 15.25 8.60 1.70
N LEU A 233 16.32 7.80 1.64
CA LEU A 233 16.81 7.13 0.42
C LEU A 233 17.00 8.09 -0.77
N ALA A 234 17.36 9.36 -0.54
CA ALA A 234 17.52 10.34 -1.63
C ALA A 234 18.67 9.99 -2.58
N ASP A 235 19.71 9.31 -2.06
CA ASP A 235 20.87 8.88 -2.86
C ASP A 235 20.50 7.74 -3.82
N ASP A 236 19.73 6.76 -3.33
CA ASP A 236 19.31 5.60 -4.12
C ASP A 236 18.11 5.91 -5.04
N CYS A 237 17.15 6.68 -4.55
CA CYS A 237 15.88 6.92 -5.22
C CYS A 237 15.55 8.41 -5.24
N PRO A 238 16.30 9.29 -5.93
CA PRO A 238 16.13 10.74 -5.80
C PRO A 238 14.71 11.21 -6.18
N GLU A 239 14.40 12.48 -5.87
CA GLU A 239 13.21 13.16 -6.44
C GLU A 239 13.07 12.81 -7.93
N ASP A 240 11.90 12.76 -8.54
CA ASP A 240 11.67 12.20 -9.88
C ASP A 240 12.20 10.79 -10.28
N LYS A 241 13.25 10.19 -9.71
CA LYS A 241 13.83 8.90 -10.20
C LYS A 241 13.53 7.70 -9.31
N ILE A 242 13.35 6.53 -9.92
CA ILE A 242 13.23 5.24 -9.21
C ILE A 242 14.52 4.82 -8.49
N SER A 243 14.37 3.89 -7.54
CA SER A 243 15.47 3.25 -6.81
C SER A 243 16.46 2.63 -7.78
N GLN A 244 17.70 3.09 -7.68
CA GLN A 244 18.79 2.67 -8.55
C GLN A 244 19.27 1.27 -8.15
N GLY A 245 19.40 0.99 -6.86
CA GLY A 245 19.71 -0.32 -6.31
C GLY A 245 18.66 -1.37 -6.66
N ALA A 246 17.37 -1.09 -6.47
CA ALA A 246 16.31 -2.04 -6.86
C ALA A 246 16.30 -2.29 -8.37
N LYS A 247 16.59 -1.26 -9.19
CA LYS A 247 16.72 -1.42 -10.64
C LYS A 247 17.95 -2.26 -11.00
N GLU A 248 19.10 -2.01 -10.39
CA GLU A 248 20.33 -2.76 -10.63
C GLU A 248 20.18 -4.22 -10.23
N ARG A 249 19.50 -4.49 -9.10
CA ARG A 249 19.13 -5.85 -8.67
C ARG A 249 18.21 -6.53 -9.69
N ALA A 250 17.16 -5.84 -10.14
CA ALA A 250 16.28 -6.36 -11.18
C ALA A 250 17.03 -6.67 -12.49
N ASP A 251 17.89 -5.76 -12.95
CA ASP A 251 18.70 -5.94 -14.16
C ASP A 251 19.70 -7.11 -14.01
N ALA A 252 20.32 -7.25 -12.84
CA ALA A 252 21.23 -8.36 -12.53
C ALA A 252 20.52 -9.71 -12.45
N ALA A 253 19.34 -9.76 -11.82
CA ALA A 253 18.52 -10.96 -11.72
C ALA A 253 17.97 -11.36 -13.10
N ILE A 254 17.58 -10.39 -13.94
CA ILE A 254 17.27 -10.65 -15.36
C ILE A 254 18.48 -11.24 -16.08
N LYS A 255 19.68 -10.67 -15.90
CA LYS A 255 20.91 -11.18 -16.53
C LYS A 255 21.24 -12.61 -16.10
N LYS A 256 21.10 -12.93 -14.81
CA LYS A 256 21.24 -14.30 -14.28
C LYS A 256 20.16 -15.24 -14.83
N GLY A 257 18.94 -14.72 -15.00
CA GLY A 257 17.79 -15.44 -15.55
C GLY A 257 17.76 -15.59 -17.08
N ARG A 258 18.67 -14.95 -17.85
CA ARG A 258 18.76 -15.04 -19.32
C ARG A 258 19.14 -16.42 -19.88
N VAL A 259 19.19 -17.47 -19.04
CA VAL A 259 19.13 -18.87 -19.48
C VAL A 259 17.68 -19.31 -19.77
N LEU A 260 16.66 -18.54 -19.40
CA LEU A 260 15.26 -18.78 -19.76
C LEU A 260 14.71 -17.56 -20.53
N GLU A 261 14.61 -17.70 -21.85
CA GLU A 261 13.97 -16.74 -22.75
C GLU A 261 12.53 -16.45 -22.30
N ASN A 262 12.30 -15.37 -21.56
CA ASN A 262 10.94 -14.96 -21.20
C ASN A 262 10.45 -13.85 -22.15
N PRO A 263 9.62 -14.17 -23.17
CA PRO A 263 9.05 -13.19 -24.10
C PRO A 263 8.20 -12.10 -23.40
N GLN A 264 7.80 -12.28 -22.14
CA GLN A 264 7.01 -11.32 -21.36
C GLN A 264 7.77 -10.00 -21.07
N LEU A 265 9.11 -10.01 -21.07
CA LEU A 265 9.90 -8.77 -20.94
C LEU A 265 9.76 -7.85 -22.17
N LYS A 266 9.37 -8.36 -23.34
CA LYS A 266 9.17 -7.55 -24.56
C LYS A 266 7.98 -6.59 -24.44
N ASN A 267 7.05 -6.82 -23.50
CA ASN A 267 5.86 -5.99 -23.31
C ASN A 267 6.06 -4.76 -22.42
N LEU A 268 7.31 -4.44 -22.02
CA LEU A 268 7.64 -3.23 -21.26
C LEU A 268 7.20 -1.92 -21.94
N HIS A 269 6.98 -1.90 -23.26
CA HIS A 269 6.44 -0.74 -23.98
C HIS A 269 5.04 -0.31 -23.49
N THR A 270 4.26 -1.24 -22.92
CA THR A 270 2.95 -0.93 -22.32
C THR A 270 3.06 -0.14 -21.02
N LEU A 271 4.24 -0.06 -20.40
CA LEU A 271 4.49 0.66 -19.14
C LEU A 271 4.96 2.10 -19.34
N THR A 272 5.25 2.49 -20.58
CA THR A 272 5.69 3.85 -20.96
C THR A 272 4.64 4.59 -21.80
N SER A 273 3.47 4.00 -22.03
CA SER A 273 2.42 4.59 -22.84
C SER A 273 1.78 5.80 -22.14
N PRO A 274 1.57 6.93 -22.82
CA PRO A 274 0.94 8.13 -22.24
C PRO A 274 -0.53 7.90 -21.85
N ARG A 275 -1.16 6.82 -22.33
CA ARG A 275 -2.53 6.45 -21.96
C ARG A 275 -2.61 5.79 -20.59
N VAL A 276 -1.47 5.39 -20.01
CA VAL A 276 -1.40 4.76 -18.71
C VAL A 276 -1.40 5.82 -17.61
N LEU A 277 -2.17 5.56 -16.55
CA LEU A 277 -2.35 6.52 -15.45
C LEU A 277 -1.11 6.71 -14.58
N VAL A 278 -0.34 5.66 -14.35
CA VAL A 278 0.98 5.72 -13.71
C VAL A 278 1.96 4.99 -14.61
N ALA A 279 2.95 5.73 -15.12
CA ALA A 279 3.83 5.23 -16.16
C ALA A 279 5.27 5.65 -15.92
N PHE A 280 6.20 4.90 -16.50
CA PHE A 280 7.56 5.37 -16.64
C PHE A 280 7.66 6.46 -17.71
N THR A 281 8.60 7.38 -17.52
CA THR A 281 9.11 8.20 -18.63
C THR A 281 9.76 7.31 -19.69
N VAL A 282 9.95 7.86 -20.89
CA VAL A 282 10.52 7.11 -22.04
C VAL A 282 11.89 6.51 -21.71
N ASP A 283 12.71 7.22 -20.93
CA ASP A 283 14.03 6.77 -20.47
C ASP A 283 13.99 5.73 -19.32
N ARG A 284 12.78 5.40 -18.82
CA ARG A 284 12.52 4.48 -17.71
C ARG A 284 13.25 4.84 -16.42
N ARG A 285 13.52 6.12 -16.21
CA ARG A 285 14.17 6.59 -14.98
C ARG A 285 13.18 7.22 -14.01
N ARG A 286 12.10 7.81 -14.53
CA ARG A 286 11.14 8.59 -13.73
C ARG A 286 9.75 7.98 -13.77
N VAL A 287 8.98 8.24 -12.73
CA VAL A 287 7.57 7.85 -12.64
C VAL A 287 6.70 9.09 -12.83
N ARG A 288 5.73 9.01 -13.74
CA ARG A 288 4.77 10.07 -14.00
C ARG A 288 3.37 9.59 -13.61
N VAL A 289 2.65 10.43 -12.86
CA VAL A 289 1.23 10.26 -12.60
C VAL A 289 0.46 11.14 -13.59
N HIS A 290 -0.46 10.54 -14.33
CA HIS A 290 -1.31 11.26 -15.27
C HIS A 290 -2.35 12.08 -14.49
N PRO A 291 -2.55 13.37 -14.78
CA PRO A 291 -3.48 14.23 -14.03
C PRO A 291 -4.92 13.69 -13.97
N SER A 292 -5.35 12.97 -15.02
CA SER A 292 -6.67 12.34 -15.05
C SER A 292 -6.86 11.23 -14.00
N LEU A 293 -5.80 10.69 -13.38
CA LEU A 293 -5.96 9.71 -12.30
C LEU A 293 -6.71 10.35 -11.12
N VAL A 294 -6.23 11.50 -10.64
CA VAL A 294 -6.84 12.24 -9.54
C VAL A 294 -8.20 12.80 -9.96
N ALA A 295 -8.31 13.40 -11.16
CA ALA A 295 -9.58 13.96 -11.64
C ALA A 295 -10.68 12.90 -11.76
N LYS A 296 -10.37 11.69 -12.25
CA LYS A 296 -11.33 10.58 -12.32
C LYS A 296 -11.74 10.11 -10.92
N GLN A 297 -10.82 10.12 -9.97
CA GLN A 297 -11.11 9.73 -8.60
C GLN A 297 -12.02 10.76 -7.91
N LEU A 298 -11.71 12.06 -8.02
CA LEU A 298 -12.58 13.13 -7.49
C LEU A 298 -13.99 13.09 -8.10
N ALA A 299 -14.10 12.84 -9.41
CA ALA A 299 -15.40 12.70 -10.07
C ALA A 299 -16.23 11.51 -9.52
N LYS A 300 -15.56 10.38 -9.21
CA LYS A 300 -16.23 9.24 -8.55
C LYS A 300 -16.67 9.60 -7.14
N GLU A 301 -15.84 10.29 -6.38
CA GLU A 301 -16.15 10.71 -5.01
C GLU A 301 -17.38 11.61 -4.96
N GLU A 302 -17.53 12.53 -5.90
CA GLU A 302 -18.72 13.38 -6.00
C GLU A 302 -19.99 12.57 -6.28
N VAL A 303 -19.93 11.58 -7.16
CA VAL A 303 -21.06 10.66 -7.40
C VAL A 303 -21.46 9.92 -6.12
N LEU A 304 -20.49 9.51 -5.31
CA LEU A 304 -20.74 8.84 -4.03
C LEU A 304 -21.35 9.78 -3.00
N ARG A 305 -20.88 11.03 -2.92
CA ARG A 305 -21.48 12.07 -2.05
C ARG A 305 -22.94 12.32 -2.41
N GLN A 306 -23.23 12.45 -3.71
CA GLN A 306 -24.60 12.64 -4.19
C GLN A 306 -25.49 11.45 -3.87
N ARG A 307 -24.97 10.23 -4.02
CA ARG A 307 -25.68 9.00 -3.65
C ARG A 307 -26.01 8.97 -2.15
N LEU A 308 -25.07 9.28 -1.27
CA LEU A 308 -25.31 9.32 0.18
C LEU A 308 -26.35 10.36 0.56
N LYS A 309 -26.26 11.58 -0.01
CA LYS A 309 -27.26 12.63 0.21
C LYS A 309 -28.66 12.17 -0.20
N ARG A 310 -28.79 11.47 -1.33
CA ARG A 310 -30.07 10.97 -1.80
C ARG A 310 -30.64 9.86 -0.90
N VAL A 311 -29.79 8.96 -0.40
CA VAL A 311 -30.21 7.91 0.56
C VAL A 311 -30.73 8.55 1.84
N ALA A 312 -29.98 9.49 2.44
CA ALA A 312 -30.41 10.18 3.66
C ALA A 312 -31.75 10.91 3.47
N GLN A 313 -31.95 11.58 2.33
CA GLN A 313 -33.22 12.23 2.01
C GLN A 313 -34.39 11.24 1.93
N LEU A 314 -34.17 10.07 1.32
CA LEU A 314 -35.20 9.03 1.22
C LEU A 314 -35.55 8.42 2.58
N GLU A 315 -34.56 8.26 3.46
CA GLU A 315 -34.76 7.80 4.84
C GLU A 315 -35.56 8.82 5.67
N GLU A 316 -35.26 10.11 5.52
CA GLU A 316 -36.03 11.19 6.16
C GLU A 316 -37.48 11.24 5.64
N GLU A 317 -37.68 11.14 4.32
CA GLU A 317 -39.01 11.06 3.71
C GLU A 317 -39.81 9.82 4.17
N ALA A 318 -39.14 8.68 4.38
CA ALA A 318 -39.77 7.47 4.88
C ALA A 318 -40.18 7.61 6.36
N ALA A 319 -39.29 8.13 7.21
CA ALA A 319 -39.56 8.36 8.63
C ALA A 319 -40.70 9.38 8.84
N ALA A 320 -40.74 10.44 8.03
CA ALA A 320 -41.83 11.42 8.05
C ALA A 320 -43.18 10.77 7.68
N LYS A 321 -43.21 9.88 6.68
CA LYS A 321 -44.43 9.15 6.28
C LYS A 321 -44.88 8.16 7.35
N GLU A 322 -43.96 7.48 8.02
CA GLU A 322 -44.29 6.55 9.11
C GLU A 322 -44.85 7.29 10.34
N THR A 323 -44.26 8.44 10.67
CA THR A 323 -44.77 9.32 11.73
C THR A 323 -46.19 9.82 11.40
N ALA A 324 -46.42 10.28 10.16
CA ALA A 324 -47.73 10.73 9.70
C ALA A 324 -48.80 9.61 9.73
N ARG A 325 -48.42 8.37 9.35
CA ARG A 325 -49.31 7.20 9.45
C ARG A 325 -49.65 6.84 10.89
N SER A 326 -48.68 6.91 11.79
CA SER A 326 -48.91 6.60 13.21
C SER A 326 -49.87 7.61 13.85
N ALA A 327 -49.71 8.90 13.55
CA ALA A 327 -50.64 9.94 14.02
C ALA A 327 -52.07 9.80 13.45
N GLN A 328 -52.22 9.31 12.21
CA GLN A 328 -53.54 8.99 11.64
C GLN A 328 -54.20 7.79 12.31
N ALA A 329 -53.43 6.74 12.63
CA ALA A 329 -53.95 5.56 13.33
C ALA A 329 -54.41 5.87 14.77
N GLU A 330 -53.71 6.77 15.48
CA GLU A 330 -54.10 7.22 16.82
C GLU A 330 -55.40 8.04 16.79
N THR A 331 -55.59 8.89 15.78
CA THR A 331 -56.83 9.69 15.63
C THR A 331 -58.04 8.84 15.24
N GLU A 332 -57.86 7.78 14.45
CA GLU A 332 -58.92 6.82 14.11
C GLU A 332 -59.31 5.93 15.30
N THR A 333 -58.36 5.55 16.17
CA THR A 333 -58.65 4.75 17.37
C THR A 333 -59.33 5.54 18.48
N GLU A 334 -59.06 6.84 18.62
CA GLU A 334 -59.82 7.70 19.55
C GLU A 334 -61.27 7.94 19.10
N THR A 335 -61.55 7.94 17.79
CA THR A 335 -62.92 8.14 17.28
C THR A 335 -63.80 6.89 17.35
N GLU A 336 -63.22 5.68 17.43
CA GLU A 336 -63.98 4.43 17.61
C GLU A 336 -64.36 4.13 19.08
N VAL A 337 -63.73 4.77 20.07
CA VAL A 337 -64.04 4.54 21.50
C VAL A 337 -65.18 5.44 22.00
N ASP A 338 -65.48 6.53 21.28
CA ASP A 338 -66.54 7.50 21.61
C ASP A 338 -67.88 7.25 20.86
N LEU A 339 -68.01 6.12 20.15
CA LEU A 339 -69.26 5.62 19.53
C LEU A 339 -69.73 4.34 20.23
#